data_AF-A0A7X6ZZY4-F1
#
_entry.id   AF-A0A7X6ZZY4-F1
#
_cell.length_a   1.000
_cell.length_b   1.000
_cell.length_c   1.000
_cell.angle_alpha   90.00
_cell.angle_beta   90.00
_cell.angle_gamma   90.00
#
_symmetry.space_group_name_H-M   'P 1'
#
loop_
_entity.id
_entity.type
_entity.pdbx_description
1 polymer ?
#
loop_
_entity_poly.entity_id
_entity_poly.type
_entity_poly.pdbx_seq_one_letter_code
_entity_poly.pdbx_strand_id
1 'polypeptide(L)' 'LGILRPDPVTKEFYLDAYFSFSSVEEIIENTGWDLKVSPDVKVIPEPTKEELENLRAVDVTGSLRK' A
#
# COMPACT_ATOMS: atom_id res chain seq x y z
N LEU A 1 -3.43 2.28 4.05
CA LEU A 1 -3.06 1.19 4.96
C LEU A 1 -2.13 0.17 4.27
N GLY A 2 -2.47 -0.37 3.09
CA GLY A 2 -1.54 -1.21 2.31
C GLY A 2 -1.88 -1.37 0.82
N ILE A 3 -1.19 -2.29 0.15
CA ILE A 3 -1.38 -2.71 -1.24
C ILE A 3 -2.05 -4.07 -1.27
N LEU A 4 -3.21 -4.14 -1.92
CA LEU A 4 -3.92 -5.40 -2.21
C LEU A 4 -3.64 -5.82 -3.64
N ARG A 5 -3.46 -7.12 -3.87
CA ARG A 5 -3.29 -7.69 -5.21
C ARG A 5 -4.35 -8.79 -5.45
N PRO A 6 -4.85 -8.91 -6.68
CA PRO A 6 -5.72 -10.01 -7.04
C PRO A 6 -4.88 -11.29 -7.21
N ASP A 7 -5.31 -12.37 -6.58
CA ASP A 7 -4.77 -13.69 -6.82
C ASP A 7 -4.97 -14.08 -8.29
N PRO A 8 -3.95 -14.56 -9.01
CA PRO A 8 -4.05 -14.86 -10.43
C PRO A 8 -5.01 -16.02 -10.74
N VAL A 9 -5.29 -16.90 -9.77
CA VAL A 9 -6.14 -18.08 -9.91
C VAL A 9 -7.53 -17.83 -9.32
N THR A 10 -7.62 -17.50 -8.02
CA THR A 10 -8.91 -17.34 -7.34
C THR A 10 -9.59 -16.01 -7.62
N LYS A 11 -8.83 -15.02 -8.11
CA LYS A 11 -9.27 -13.63 -8.35
C LYS A 11 -9.69 -12.88 -7.09
N GLU A 12 -9.45 -13.43 -5.91
CA GLU A 12 -9.68 -12.74 -4.64
C GLU A 12 -8.53 -11.79 -4.32
N PHE A 13 -8.82 -10.72 -3.60
CA PHE A 13 -7.79 -9.82 -3.10
C PHE A 13 -7.12 -10.38 -1.84
N TYR A 14 -5.80 -10.28 -1.82
CA TYR A 14 -4.99 -10.54 -0.63
C TYR A 14 -4.06 -9.36 -0.34
N LEU A 15 -3.62 -9.23 0.90
CA LEU A 15 -2.67 -8.22 1.34
C LEU A 15 -1.24 -8.61 0.92
N ASP A 16 -0.62 -7.81 0.05
CA ASP A 16 0.73 -8.01 -0.47
C ASP A 16 1.78 -7.22 0.31
N ALA A 17 1.46 -5.98 0.66
CA ALA A 17 2.35 -5.10 1.40
C ALA A 17 1.58 -4.04 2.19
N TYR A 18 2.18 -3.45 3.22
CA TYR A 18 1.59 -2.38 4.03
C TYR A 18 2.55 -1.22 4.28
N PHE A 19 2.01 -0.03 4.56
CA PHE A 19 2.84 1.15 4.83
C PHE A 19 3.37 1.10 6.27
N SER A 20 4.56 1.66 6.50
CA SER A 20 5.25 1.65 7.80
C SER A 20 4.48 2.32 8.95
N PHE A 21 3.54 3.21 8.62
CA PHE A 21 2.66 3.89 9.59
C PHE A 21 1.37 3.11 9.91
N SER A 22 1.20 1.90 9.38
CA SER A 22 0.02 1.04 9.57
C SER A 22 0.45 -0.37 9.99
N SER A 23 -0.51 -1.24 10.31
CA SER A 23 -0.27 -2.65 10.65
C SER A 23 -1.22 -3.59 9.92
N VAL A 24 -0.89 -4.89 9.92
CA VAL A 24 -1.75 -5.92 9.32
C VAL A 24 -3.09 -6.00 10.04
N GLU A 25 -3.08 -5.87 11.38
CA GLU A 25 -4.27 -5.90 12.22
C GLU A 25 -5.22 -4.75 11.88
N GLU A 26 -4.70 -3.53 11.79
CA GLU A 26 -5.49 -2.35 11.41
C GLU A 26 -6.14 -2.53 10.03
N ILE A 27 -5.41 -3.11 9.07
CA ILE A 27 -5.93 -3.40 7.73
C ILE A 27 -7.09 -4.40 7.81
N ILE A 28 -6.94 -5.48 8.59
CA ILE A 28 -7.99 -6.49 8.76
C ILE A 28 -9.23 -5.87 9.40
N GLU A 29 -9.06 -5.07 10.47
CA GLU A 29 -10.17 -4.40 11.15
C GLU A 29 -10.94 -3.43 10.24
N ASN A 30 -10.24 -2.76 9.32
CA ASN A 30 -10.85 -1.85 8.35
C ASN A 30 -11.36 -2.55 7.08
N THR A 31 -11.19 -3.87 6.96
CA THR A 31 -11.63 -4.64 5.79
C THR A 31 -12.88 -5.44 6.12
N GLY A 32 -13.99 -5.17 5.41
CA GLY A 32 -15.30 -5.75 5.70
C GLY A 32 -15.51 -7.22 5.33
N TRP A 33 -14.45 -7.96 5.04
CA TRP A 33 -14.48 -9.38 4.69
C TRP A 33 -13.21 -10.08 5.23
N ASP A 34 -13.19 -11.41 5.17
CA ASP A 34 -12.04 -12.22 5.57
C ASP A 34 -10.86 -12.03 4.60
N LEU A 35 -10.02 -11.04 4.89
CA LEU A 35 -8.89 -10.66 4.06
C LEU A 35 -7.73 -11.64 4.22
N LYS A 36 -7.36 -12.30 3.13
CA LYS A 36 -6.16 -13.14 3.08
C LYS A 36 -4.90 -12.29 3.15
N VAL A 37 -3.92 -12.73 3.95
CA VAL A 37 -2.60 -12.09 4.05
C VAL A 37 -1.57 -12.96 3.34
N SER A 38 -0.75 -12.35 2.47
CA SER A 38 0.33 -13.06 1.80
C SER A 38 1.33 -13.62 2.82
N PRO A 39 1.85 -14.85 2.64
CA PRO A 39 2.95 -15.35 3.47
C PRO A 39 4.22 -14.48 3.35
N ASP A 40 4.36 -13.76 2.24
CA ASP A 40 5.47 -12.85 1.94
C ASP A 40 5.10 -11.37 2.17
N VAL A 41 4.10 -11.11 3.03
CA VAL A 41 3.68 -9.74 3.32
C VAL A 41 4.85 -8.91 3.86
N LYS A 42 4.99 -7.70 3.34
CA LYS A 42 6.13 -6.83 3.64
C LYS A 42 5.74 -5.39 3.90
N VAL A 43 6.60 -4.70 4.64
CA VAL A 43 6.53 -3.24 4.75
C VAL A 43 7.02 -2.64 3.43
N ILE A 44 6.26 -1.67 2.92
CA ILE A 44 6.64 -0.89 1.73
C ILE A 44 7.83 0.00 2.10
N PRO A 45 8.93 -0.02 1.32
CA PRO A 45 10.05 0.88 1.57
C PRO A 45 9.64 2.34 1.39
N GLU A 46 10.29 3.24 2.12
CA GLU A 46 10.06 4.67 1.92
C GLU A 46 10.50 5.10 0.51
N PRO A 47 9.83 6.11 -0.08
CA PRO A 47 10.25 6.68 -1.35
C PRO A 47 11.68 7.18 -1.29
N THR A 48 12.42 7.00 -2.38
CA THR A 48 13.78 7.51 -2.50
C THR A 48 13.80 9.03 -2.62
N LYS A 49 14.96 9.64 -2.36
CA LYS A 49 15.15 11.10 -2.51
C LYS A 49 14.85 11.57 -3.93
N GLU A 50 15.30 10.82 -4.94
CA GLU A 50 15.08 11.14 -6.36
C GLU A 50 13.59 11.10 -6.73
N GLU A 51 12.86 10.08 -6.27
CA GLU A 51 11.41 10.00 -6.50
C GLU A 51 10.67 11.17 -5.85
N LEU A 52 11.08 11.58 -4.65
CA LEU A 52 10.50 12.75 -3.97
C LEU A 52 10.82 14.07 -4.68
N GLU A 53 12.03 14.22 -5.21
CA GLU A 53 12.44 15.38 -6.02
C GLU A 53 11.62 15.47 -7.31
N ASN A 54 11.50 14.36 -8.04
CA ASN A 54 10.68 14.26 -9.24
C ASN A 54 9.20 14.56 -8.96
N LEU A 55 8.65 14.01 -7.87
CA LEU A 55 7.27 14.29 -7.46
C LEU A 55 7.05 15.78 -7.17
N ARG A 56 8.00 16.45 -6.50
CA ARG A 56 7.94 17.89 -6.21
C ARG A 56 8.05 18.75 -7.46
N ALA A 57 8.82 18.31 -8.45
CA ALA A 57 8.95 19.00 -9.71
C ALA A 57 7.67 18.93 -10.56
N VAL A 58 6.93 17.79 -10.50
CA VAL A 58 5.70 17.59 -11.26
C VAL A 58 4.47 18.17 -10.53
N ASP A 59 4.36 17.98 -9.22
CA ASP A 59 3.24 18.47 -8.42
C ASP A 59 3.45 19.90 -7.92
N VAL A 60 3.60 20.84 -8.86
CA VAL A 60 3.87 22.26 -8.55
C VAL A 60 2.70 22.91 -7.81
N THR A 61 1.46 22.46 -8.07
CA THR A 61 0.26 23.01 -7.42
C THR A 61 -0.04 22.37 -6.06
N GLY A 62 0.68 21.30 -5.69
CA GLY A 62 0.40 20.52 -4.48
C GLY A 62 -0.92 19.74 -4.55
N SER A 63 -1.46 19.51 -5.75
CA SER A 63 -2.76 18.83 -5.91
C SER A 63 -2.69 17.36 -5.52
N LEU A 64 -1.51 16.74 -5.55
CA LEU A 64 -1.33 15.34 -5.14
C LEU A 64 -1.13 15.16 -3.63
N ARG A 65 -0.99 16.26 -2.87
CA ARG A 65 -0.80 16.24 -1.41
C ARG A 65 -2.02 16.71 -0.61
N LYS A 66 -3.11 17.08 -1.30
CA LYS A 66 -4.35 17.55 -0.68
C LYS A 66 -5.21 16.40 -0.16
#